data_AF-A0A6C9EIL8-F1
#
_entry.id   AF-A0A6C9EIL8-F1
#
_cell.length_a   1.000
_cell.length_b   1.000
_cell.length_c   1.000
_cell.angle_alpha   90.00
_cell.angle_beta   90.00
_cell.angle_gamma   90.00
#
_symmetry.space_group_name_H-M   'P 1'
#
loop_
_entity.id
_entity.type
_entity.pdbx_description
1 polymer ?
#
loop_
_entity_poly.entity_id
_entity_poly.type
_entity_poly.pdbx_seq_one_letter_code
_entity_poly.pdbx_strand_id
1 'polypeptide(L)'
;IALWKRNGSWFCTTGIARTTHIIKPGIPTLPHQAFNEHITMRIVEAMGIPVAHTSFHIFDGVPAIISERYDRIVSANGTVTALHQEDFTQALGIPSSLKYEEHNGPTSNAYAEMLRKHGLPGQAESNIRAFTDGILASYLVGATDSHAKNYSLLLDGASVRLAPLYDLASVFPYLGHGKQIINATLAMNIGGRRDLLQLRRKHLERFAQRMGLDVESVILRFHTLVDRLPEAFDSTVQPAHDVIASIGAQEFIDSYRKRIMMVYDDAMSWMASRKGQ
;
A
#
# COMPACT_ATOMS: atom_id res chain seq x y z
N ILE A 1 6.32 14.52 -10.12
CA ILE A 1 7.09 14.75 -11.38
C ILE A 1 7.12 13.43 -12.15
N ALA A 2 6.93 13.40 -13.46
CA ALA A 2 7.00 12.15 -14.24
C ALA A 2 8.09 12.28 -15.31
N LEU A 3 9.02 11.33 -15.37
CA LEU A 3 10.20 11.37 -16.25
C LEU A 3 10.48 10.00 -16.89
N TRP A 4 11.27 9.99 -17.95
CA TRP A 4 11.85 8.78 -18.50
C TRP A 4 13.25 8.56 -17.92
N LYS A 5 13.50 7.36 -17.36
CA LYS A 5 14.85 6.92 -16.99
C LYS A 5 15.41 6.02 -18.06
N ARG A 6 16.58 6.35 -18.62
CA ARG A 6 17.31 5.52 -19.59
C ARG A 6 18.80 5.65 -19.37
N ASN A 7 19.52 4.53 -19.33
CA ASN A 7 20.98 4.49 -19.19
C ASN A 7 21.49 5.31 -17.99
N GLY A 8 20.78 5.27 -16.87
CA GLY A 8 21.13 6.02 -15.65
C GLY A 8 20.75 7.50 -15.65
N SER A 9 20.26 8.06 -16.76
CA SER A 9 19.90 9.48 -16.88
C SER A 9 18.39 9.72 -16.91
N TRP A 10 17.99 10.92 -16.49
CA TRP A 10 16.60 11.39 -16.44
C TRP A 10 16.28 12.30 -17.62
N PHE A 11 15.13 12.07 -18.26
CA PHE A 11 14.68 12.84 -19.42
C PHE A 11 13.23 13.30 -19.25
N CYS A 12 12.98 14.55 -19.62
CA CYS A 12 11.63 15.02 -19.93
C CYS A 12 11.18 14.43 -21.26
N THR A 13 9.92 14.06 -21.37
CA THR A 13 9.34 13.52 -22.60
C THR A 13 8.51 14.58 -23.32
N THR A 14 8.55 14.59 -24.65
CA THR A 14 7.76 15.50 -25.49
C THR A 14 6.91 14.72 -26.49
N GLY A 15 5.84 15.35 -27.00
CA GLY A 15 4.93 14.72 -27.96
C GLY A 15 4.29 13.45 -27.39
N ILE A 16 4.40 12.34 -28.11
CA ILE A 16 3.83 11.05 -27.72
C ILE A 16 4.77 10.18 -26.87
N ALA A 17 6.00 10.63 -26.62
CA ALA A 17 6.97 9.90 -25.81
C ALA A 17 6.46 9.73 -24.37
N ARG A 18 6.67 8.56 -23.79
CA ARG A 18 6.07 8.18 -22.49
C ARG A 18 7.11 8.18 -21.38
N THR A 19 6.73 8.72 -20.23
CA THR A 19 7.51 8.63 -19.00
C THR A 19 7.47 7.21 -18.44
N THR A 20 8.52 6.82 -17.71
CA THR A 20 8.65 5.48 -17.09
C THR A 20 8.68 5.51 -15.57
N HIS A 21 8.87 6.68 -14.97
CA HIS A 21 8.93 6.83 -13.52
C HIS A 21 8.14 8.05 -13.05
N ILE A 22 7.69 7.99 -11.81
CA ILE A 22 7.13 9.10 -11.05
C ILE A 22 8.08 9.41 -9.91
N ILE A 23 8.57 10.64 -9.85
CA ILE A 23 9.40 11.17 -8.76
C ILE A 23 8.49 12.05 -7.88
N LYS A 24 8.43 11.74 -6.59
CA LYS A 24 7.68 12.50 -5.58
C LYS A 24 8.68 13.06 -4.55
N PRO A 25 8.93 14.39 -4.56
CA PRO A 25 9.66 15.05 -3.48
C PRO A 25 8.94 14.88 -2.15
N GLY A 26 9.71 14.76 -1.07
CA GLY A 26 9.15 14.70 0.28
C GLY A 26 8.39 15.97 0.67
N ILE A 27 7.39 15.82 1.52
CA ILE A 27 6.63 16.95 2.07
C ILE A 27 7.51 17.71 3.09
N PRO A 28 7.80 19.01 2.91
CA PRO A 28 8.73 19.74 3.78
C PRO A 28 8.31 19.76 5.26
N THR A 29 7.00 19.74 5.54
CA THR A 29 6.45 19.77 6.90
C THR A 29 6.34 18.39 7.56
N LEU A 30 6.67 17.31 6.85
CA LEU A 30 6.57 15.95 7.36
C LEU A 30 7.95 15.26 7.24
N PRO A 31 8.71 15.16 8.36
CA PRO A 31 10.05 14.59 8.34
C PRO A 31 10.10 13.20 7.70
N HIS A 32 11.14 13.00 6.89
CA HIS A 32 11.43 11.74 6.20
C HIS A 32 10.26 11.18 5.34
N GLN A 33 9.26 11.97 4.95
CA GLN A 33 8.06 11.45 4.27
C GLN A 33 8.37 10.62 3.00
N ALA A 34 9.30 11.07 2.15
CA ALA A 34 9.71 10.31 0.97
C ALA A 34 10.38 8.97 1.33
N PHE A 35 11.17 8.95 2.41
CA PHE A 35 11.80 7.73 2.90
C PHE A 35 10.77 6.80 3.56
N ASN A 36 9.79 7.36 4.28
CA ASN A 36 8.65 6.63 4.84
C ASN A 36 7.88 5.87 3.75
N GLU A 37 7.47 6.56 2.69
CA GLU A 37 6.76 5.90 1.58
C GLU A 37 7.63 4.79 0.95
N HIS A 38 8.93 5.04 0.77
CA HIS A 38 9.83 4.03 0.22
C HIS A 38 9.96 2.80 1.12
N ILE A 39 10.26 2.99 2.40
CA ILE A 39 10.49 1.90 3.34
C ILE A 39 9.21 1.12 3.61
N THR A 40 8.05 1.79 3.73
CA THR A 40 6.75 1.13 3.88
C THR A 40 6.42 0.25 2.67
N MET A 41 6.65 0.74 1.45
CA MET A 41 6.46 -0.04 0.23
C MET A 41 7.35 -1.29 0.21
N ARG A 42 8.63 -1.17 0.60
CA ARG A 42 9.56 -2.30 0.68
C ARG A 42 9.17 -3.32 1.76
N ILE A 43 8.69 -2.87 2.93
CA ILE A 43 8.19 -3.76 3.98
C ILE A 43 7.00 -4.57 3.47
N VAL A 44 6.03 -3.92 2.81
CA VAL A 44 4.84 -4.60 2.25
C VAL A 44 5.23 -5.60 1.15
N GLU A 45 6.24 -5.28 0.34
CA GLU A 45 6.82 -6.22 -0.63
C GLU A 45 7.44 -7.44 0.04
N ALA A 46 8.22 -7.24 1.10
CA ALA A 46 8.84 -8.31 1.88
C ALA A 46 7.82 -9.21 2.61
N MET A 47 6.61 -8.71 2.89
CA MET A 47 5.48 -9.54 3.36
C MET A 47 4.90 -10.45 2.25
N GLY A 48 5.29 -10.23 0.99
CA GLY A 48 4.85 -10.96 -0.18
C GLY A 48 3.64 -10.34 -0.88
N ILE A 49 3.41 -9.03 -0.70
CA ILE A 49 2.34 -8.30 -1.39
C ILE A 49 2.95 -7.52 -2.57
N PRO A 50 2.43 -7.67 -3.80
CA PRO A 50 2.95 -6.92 -4.94
C PRO A 50 2.77 -5.41 -4.76
N VAL A 51 3.88 -4.67 -4.89
CA VAL A 51 3.91 -3.20 -4.86
C VAL A 51 4.66 -2.67 -6.07
N ALA A 52 4.45 -1.40 -6.40
CA ALA A 52 5.28 -0.71 -7.39
C ALA A 52 6.74 -0.69 -6.91
N HIS A 53 7.67 -0.98 -7.81
CA HIS A 53 9.10 -0.87 -7.49
C HIS A 53 9.44 0.59 -7.20
N THR A 54 10.14 0.85 -6.10
CA THR A 54 10.54 2.20 -5.72
C THR A 54 11.99 2.26 -5.23
N SER A 55 12.62 3.42 -5.35
CA SER A 55 13.92 3.72 -4.77
C SER A 55 13.89 5.08 -4.09
N PHE A 56 14.64 5.25 -3.01
CA PHE A 56 14.85 6.55 -2.38
C PHE A 56 16.09 7.24 -2.96
N HIS A 57 16.01 8.55 -3.20
CA HIS A 57 17.12 9.35 -3.69
C HIS A 57 17.06 10.79 -3.16
N ILE A 58 18.21 11.43 -3.04
CA ILE A 58 18.32 12.84 -2.65
C ILE A 58 18.84 13.62 -3.85
N PHE A 59 18.00 14.48 -4.43
CA PHE A 59 18.34 15.33 -5.56
C PHE A 59 18.73 16.72 -5.07
N ASP A 60 20.01 17.08 -5.13
CA ASP A 60 20.51 18.41 -4.69
C ASP A 60 19.98 18.80 -3.30
N GLY A 61 20.00 17.86 -2.36
CA GLY A 61 19.49 18.04 -0.99
C GLY A 61 17.99 17.81 -0.82
N VAL A 62 17.23 17.55 -1.89
CA VAL A 62 15.79 17.27 -1.85
C VAL A 62 15.53 15.76 -1.81
N PRO A 63 15.08 15.19 -0.69
CA PRO A 63 14.71 13.78 -0.62
C PRO A 63 13.47 13.50 -1.47
N ALA A 64 13.50 12.41 -2.23
CA ALA A 64 12.41 11.99 -3.08
C ALA A 64 12.30 10.47 -3.16
N ILE A 65 11.06 9.98 -3.25
CA ILE A 65 10.78 8.61 -3.68
C ILE A 65 10.63 8.61 -5.19
N ILE A 66 11.28 7.64 -5.83
CA ILE A 66 11.18 7.35 -7.25
C ILE A 66 10.37 6.06 -7.36
N SER A 67 9.22 6.11 -8.01
CA SER A 67 8.40 4.95 -8.31
C SER A 67 8.48 4.62 -9.80
N GLU A 68 8.81 3.37 -10.11
CA GLU A 68 8.71 2.83 -11.45
C GLU A 68 7.24 2.64 -11.82
N ARG A 69 6.86 3.11 -13.01
CA ARG A 69 5.48 3.04 -13.48
C ARG A 69 5.14 1.62 -13.92
N TYR A 70 4.32 0.93 -13.14
CA TYR A 70 3.81 -0.41 -13.47
C TYR A 70 2.88 -0.41 -14.71
N ASP A 71 2.36 0.74 -15.12
CA ASP A 71 1.52 0.91 -16.32
C ASP A 71 2.38 1.17 -17.58
N ARG A 72 3.68 0.85 -17.54
CA ARG A 72 4.64 0.98 -18.64
C ARG A 72 5.38 -0.33 -18.85
N ILE A 73 5.46 -0.76 -20.11
CA ILE A 73 6.32 -1.87 -20.54
C ILE A 73 7.43 -1.27 -21.38
N VAL A 74 8.68 -1.43 -20.93
CA VAL A 74 9.87 -1.02 -21.68
C VAL A 74 10.43 -2.24 -22.39
N SER A 75 10.40 -2.26 -23.72
CA SER A 75 10.98 -3.33 -24.52
C SER A 75 12.51 -3.22 -24.61
N ALA A 76 13.17 -4.29 -25.06
CA ALA A 76 14.63 -4.33 -25.21
C ALA A 76 15.18 -3.23 -26.16
N ASN A 77 14.40 -2.79 -27.16
CA ASN A 77 14.79 -1.70 -28.06
C ASN A 77 14.50 -0.30 -27.48
N GLY A 78 14.01 -0.20 -26.24
CA GLY A 78 13.70 1.05 -25.56
C GLY A 78 12.33 1.66 -25.90
N THR A 79 11.47 0.92 -26.62
CA THR A 79 10.08 1.35 -26.85
C THR A 79 9.28 1.24 -25.57
N VAL A 80 8.51 2.28 -25.24
CA VAL A 80 7.68 2.32 -24.03
C VAL A 80 6.21 2.18 -24.42
N THR A 81 5.62 1.04 -24.11
CA THR A 81 4.19 0.78 -24.29
C THR A 81 3.44 1.16 -23.02
N ALA A 82 2.34 1.90 -23.16
CA ALA A 82 1.46 2.22 -22.04
C ALA A 82 0.39 1.14 -21.91
N LEU A 83 0.23 0.62 -20.69
CA LEU A 83 -0.94 -0.19 -20.33
C LEU A 83 -2.05 0.75 -19.83
N HIS A 84 -3.29 0.45 -20.20
CA HIS A 84 -4.42 1.22 -19.69
C HIS A 84 -4.59 0.90 -18.20
N GLN A 85 -4.77 1.95 -17.41
CA GLN A 85 -4.94 1.87 -15.97
C GLN A 85 -6.06 2.82 -15.53
N GLU A 86 -6.88 2.33 -14.60
CA GLU A 86 -7.92 3.12 -13.93
C GLU A 86 -7.81 2.93 -12.42
N ASP A 87 -7.90 4.03 -11.67
CA ASP A 87 -8.05 3.93 -10.22
C ASP A 87 -9.49 3.52 -9.86
N PHE A 88 -9.74 3.10 -8.63
CA PHE A 88 -11.06 2.60 -8.30
C PHE A 88 -12.16 3.68 -8.28
N THR A 89 -11.80 4.97 -8.15
CA THR A 89 -12.80 6.05 -8.32
C THR A 89 -13.26 6.13 -9.78
N GLN A 90 -12.33 5.99 -10.72
CA GLN A 90 -12.63 5.96 -12.15
C GLN A 90 -13.42 4.72 -12.53
N ALA A 91 -12.99 3.53 -12.08
CA ALA A 91 -13.64 2.26 -12.39
C ALA A 91 -15.10 2.19 -11.88
N LEU A 92 -15.40 2.87 -10.76
CA LEU A 92 -16.76 2.98 -10.22
C LEU A 92 -17.55 4.17 -10.77
N GLY A 93 -16.95 5.03 -11.58
CA GLY A 93 -17.60 6.23 -12.12
C GLY A 93 -17.92 7.28 -11.05
N ILE A 94 -17.12 7.38 -10.00
CA ILE A 94 -17.33 8.31 -8.88
C ILE A 94 -16.32 9.48 -8.90
N PRO A 95 -16.70 10.68 -8.42
CA PRO A 95 -15.78 11.82 -8.33
C PRO A 95 -14.59 11.57 -7.40
N SER A 96 -13.42 12.13 -7.73
CA SER A 96 -12.21 12.02 -6.91
C SER A 96 -12.35 12.63 -5.51
N SER A 97 -13.29 13.56 -5.31
CA SER A 97 -13.59 14.16 -4.00
C SER A 97 -14.19 13.14 -3.02
N LEU A 98 -14.78 12.05 -3.51
CA LEU A 98 -15.39 10.97 -2.72
C LEU A 98 -14.44 9.78 -2.57
N LYS A 99 -13.12 10.02 -2.53
CA LYS A 99 -12.12 8.94 -2.44
C LYS A 99 -12.11 8.21 -1.09
N TYR A 100 -12.59 8.84 -0.03
CA TYR A 100 -12.60 8.29 1.33
C TYR A 100 -13.96 7.70 1.68
N GLU A 101 -13.97 6.46 2.19
CA GLU A 101 -15.19 5.78 2.64
C GLU A 101 -15.96 6.59 3.68
N GLU A 102 -15.25 7.24 4.62
CA GLU A 102 -15.86 8.05 5.67
C GLU A 102 -16.57 9.31 5.18
N HIS A 103 -16.26 9.74 3.95
CA HIS A 103 -16.87 10.89 3.29
C HIS A 103 -17.84 10.44 2.18
N ASN A 104 -18.55 9.34 2.42
CA ASN A 104 -19.48 8.70 1.47
C ASN A 104 -18.80 8.19 0.20
N GLY A 105 -17.51 7.90 0.29
CA GLY A 105 -16.79 7.19 -0.74
C GLY A 105 -17.14 5.71 -0.80
N PRO A 106 -16.59 5.00 -1.79
CA PRO A 106 -16.86 3.59 -2.01
C PRO A 106 -16.29 2.74 -0.89
N THR A 107 -17.09 1.74 -0.48
CA THR A 107 -16.69 0.74 0.51
C THR A 107 -15.82 -0.34 -0.14
N SER A 108 -15.10 -1.10 0.68
CA SER A 108 -14.34 -2.27 0.21
C SER A 108 -15.22 -3.30 -0.52
N ASN A 109 -16.48 -3.46 -0.10
CA ASN A 109 -17.45 -4.34 -0.74
C ASN A 109 -17.84 -3.88 -2.15
N ALA A 110 -17.98 -2.57 -2.37
CA ALA A 110 -18.35 -2.03 -3.69
C ALA A 110 -17.32 -2.44 -4.77
N TYR A 111 -16.04 -2.53 -4.41
CA TYR A 111 -15.01 -3.02 -5.33
C TYR A 111 -15.11 -4.52 -5.57
N ALA A 112 -15.38 -5.32 -4.53
CA ALA A 112 -15.56 -6.75 -4.68
C ALA A 112 -16.74 -7.08 -5.62
N GLU A 113 -17.86 -6.38 -5.47
CA GLU A 113 -19.02 -6.49 -6.35
C GLU A 113 -18.70 -6.07 -7.78
N MET A 114 -18.03 -4.93 -7.96
CA MET A 114 -17.61 -4.46 -9.28
C MET A 114 -16.68 -5.48 -9.97
N LEU A 115 -15.68 -6.01 -9.25
CA LEU A 115 -14.74 -7.00 -9.78
C LEU A 115 -15.45 -8.30 -10.18
N ARG A 116 -16.42 -8.78 -9.40
CA ARG A 116 -17.23 -9.96 -9.76
C ARG A 116 -18.11 -9.71 -10.97
N LYS A 117 -18.68 -8.51 -11.09
CA LYS A 117 -19.61 -8.16 -12.16
C LYS A 117 -18.91 -7.94 -13.50
N HIS A 118 -17.71 -7.35 -13.48
CA HIS A 118 -17.02 -6.88 -14.68
C HIS A 118 -15.72 -7.64 -15.01
N GLY A 119 -15.16 -8.38 -14.04
CA GLY A 119 -13.96 -9.20 -14.25
C GLY A 119 -14.28 -10.58 -14.82
N LEU A 120 -13.27 -11.20 -15.44
CA LEU A 120 -13.37 -12.59 -15.88
C LEU A 120 -13.50 -13.54 -14.68
N PRO A 121 -14.27 -14.64 -14.80
CA PRO A 121 -14.33 -15.66 -13.75
C PRO A 121 -12.93 -16.16 -13.35
N GLY A 122 -12.69 -16.35 -12.05
CA GLY A 122 -11.38 -16.69 -11.49
C GLY A 122 -10.44 -15.49 -11.32
N GLN A 123 -10.33 -14.62 -12.33
CA GLN A 123 -9.52 -13.40 -12.24
C GLN A 123 -10.14 -12.40 -11.25
N ALA A 124 -11.46 -12.24 -11.27
CA ALA A 124 -12.20 -11.45 -10.29
C ALA A 124 -11.88 -11.86 -8.85
N GLU A 125 -12.01 -13.16 -8.54
CA GLU A 125 -11.72 -13.68 -7.19
C GLU A 125 -10.24 -13.53 -6.81
N SER A 126 -9.32 -13.64 -7.78
CA SER A 126 -7.90 -13.36 -7.53
C SER A 126 -7.64 -11.90 -7.20
N ASN A 127 -8.28 -10.97 -7.92
CA ASN A 127 -8.17 -9.53 -7.64
C ASN A 127 -8.78 -9.18 -6.28
N ILE A 128 -9.90 -9.80 -5.92
CA ILE A 128 -10.55 -9.59 -4.62
C ILE A 128 -9.63 -10.05 -3.49
N ARG A 129 -9.01 -11.24 -3.61
CA ARG A 129 -8.01 -11.70 -2.64
C ARG A 129 -6.81 -10.76 -2.54
N ALA A 130 -6.26 -10.32 -3.67
CA ALA A 130 -5.13 -9.39 -3.69
C ALA A 130 -5.48 -8.01 -3.08
N PHE A 131 -6.70 -7.53 -3.32
CA PHE A 131 -7.20 -6.28 -2.73
C PHE A 131 -7.43 -6.42 -1.22
N THR A 132 -8.01 -7.53 -0.78
CA THR A 132 -8.12 -7.90 0.64
C THR A 132 -6.75 -7.91 1.31
N ASP A 133 -5.76 -8.57 0.70
CA ASP A 133 -4.38 -8.57 1.18
C ASP A 133 -3.79 -7.16 1.31
N GLY A 134 -4.04 -6.28 0.34
CA GLY A 134 -3.57 -4.89 0.40
C GLY A 134 -4.18 -4.08 1.55
N ILE A 135 -5.47 -4.27 1.84
CA ILE A 135 -6.12 -3.63 3.00
C ILE A 135 -5.53 -4.17 4.31
N LEU A 136 -5.36 -5.49 4.43
CA LEU A 136 -4.79 -6.12 5.62
C LEU A 136 -3.34 -5.69 5.84
N ALA A 137 -2.52 -5.65 4.79
CA ALA A 137 -1.15 -5.15 4.87
C ALA A 137 -1.11 -3.66 5.26
N SER A 138 -2.01 -2.84 4.70
CA SER A 138 -2.13 -1.42 5.05
C SER A 138 -2.44 -1.23 6.55
N TYR A 139 -3.31 -2.05 7.14
CA TYR A 139 -3.52 -2.08 8.59
C TYR A 139 -2.23 -2.39 9.35
N LEU A 140 -1.54 -3.48 8.96
CA LEU A 140 -0.38 -4.00 9.67
C LEU A 140 0.79 -3.02 9.68
N VAL A 141 0.97 -2.26 8.61
CA VAL A 141 2.05 -1.26 8.50
C VAL A 141 1.60 0.15 8.87
N GLY A 142 0.34 0.36 9.26
CA GLY A 142 -0.20 1.67 9.61
C GLY A 142 -0.32 2.64 8.44
N ALA A 143 -0.55 2.14 7.22
CA ALA A 143 -0.80 2.96 6.03
C ALA A 143 -2.26 3.43 5.98
N THR A 144 -2.56 4.52 6.70
CA THR A 144 -3.94 4.98 6.91
C THR A 144 -4.56 5.69 5.72
N ASP A 145 -3.77 6.23 4.80
CA ASP A 145 -4.28 6.97 3.63
C ASP A 145 -4.53 6.09 2.39
N SER A 146 -4.66 4.77 2.58
CA SER A 146 -4.90 3.79 1.52
C SER A 146 -6.37 3.81 1.03
N HIS A 147 -6.76 4.90 0.35
CA HIS A 147 -8.12 5.20 -0.10
C HIS A 147 -8.40 4.74 -1.54
N ALA A 148 -9.60 4.99 -2.06
CA ALA A 148 -10.06 4.51 -3.38
C ALA A 148 -9.09 4.78 -4.55
N LYS A 149 -8.42 5.94 -4.55
CA LYS A 149 -7.47 6.31 -5.63
C LYS A 149 -6.10 5.64 -5.53
N ASN A 150 -5.82 4.92 -4.44
CA ASN A 150 -4.56 4.21 -4.20
C ASN A 150 -4.65 2.72 -4.56
N TYR A 151 -5.78 2.32 -5.15
CA TYR A 151 -5.96 1.03 -5.78
C TYR A 151 -6.36 1.24 -7.23
N SER A 152 -5.74 0.46 -8.11
CA SER A 152 -5.93 0.58 -9.55
C SER A 152 -6.09 -0.77 -10.22
N LEU A 153 -6.70 -0.75 -11.40
CA LEU A 153 -6.84 -1.88 -12.30
C LEU A 153 -6.01 -1.63 -13.55
N LEU A 154 -5.30 -2.66 -13.99
CA LEU A 154 -4.69 -2.75 -15.31
C LEU A 154 -5.68 -3.42 -16.26
N LEU A 155 -5.96 -2.75 -17.37
CA LEU A 155 -6.91 -3.19 -18.38
C LEU A 155 -6.16 -3.59 -19.66
N ASP A 156 -6.41 -4.82 -20.12
CA ASP A 156 -5.84 -5.36 -21.35
C ASP A 156 -6.90 -6.21 -22.07
N GLY A 157 -7.59 -5.60 -23.03
CA GLY A 157 -8.79 -6.19 -23.64
C GLY A 157 -9.84 -6.52 -22.59
N ALA A 158 -10.23 -7.80 -22.50
CA ALA A 158 -11.17 -8.28 -21.48
C ALA A 158 -10.51 -8.60 -20.13
N SER A 159 -9.18 -8.61 -20.04
CA SER A 159 -8.46 -8.91 -18.81
C SER A 159 -8.40 -7.69 -17.90
N VAL A 160 -8.80 -7.88 -16.64
CA VAL A 160 -8.77 -6.89 -15.58
C VAL A 160 -7.90 -7.42 -14.45
N ARG A 161 -6.79 -6.75 -14.13
CA ARG A 161 -5.90 -7.18 -13.04
C ARG A 161 -5.73 -6.06 -12.03
N LEU A 162 -5.75 -6.39 -10.74
CA LEU A 162 -5.31 -5.43 -9.73
C LEU A 162 -3.86 -5.03 -10.01
N ALA A 163 -3.62 -3.72 -10.06
CA ALA A 163 -2.27 -3.18 -10.16
C ALA A 163 -1.48 -3.49 -8.87
N PRO A 164 -0.14 -3.57 -8.92
CA PRO A 164 0.67 -3.54 -7.71
C PRO A 164 0.29 -2.34 -6.84
N LEU A 165 0.31 -2.50 -5.52
CA LEU A 165 -0.01 -1.38 -4.61
C LEU A 165 1.00 -0.25 -4.80
N TYR A 166 0.57 0.98 -4.55
CA TYR A 166 1.40 2.18 -4.65
C TYR A 166 0.94 3.21 -3.63
N ASP A 167 1.80 4.20 -3.36
CA ASP A 167 1.46 5.32 -2.47
C ASP A 167 1.10 4.87 -1.04
N LEU A 168 1.84 3.89 -0.51
CA LEU A 168 1.73 3.45 0.88
C LEU A 168 2.77 4.16 1.74
N ALA A 169 2.30 4.90 2.74
CA ALA A 169 3.15 5.54 3.75
C ALA A 169 2.55 5.33 5.14
N SER A 170 3.40 5.02 6.12
CA SER A 170 2.95 4.72 7.48
C SER A 170 2.76 5.97 8.34
N VAL A 171 1.75 5.97 9.19
CA VAL A 171 1.64 6.96 10.27
C VAL A 171 2.42 6.59 11.53
N PHE A 172 2.79 5.32 11.69
CA PHE A 172 3.43 4.81 12.90
C PHE A 172 4.68 5.56 13.36
N PRO A 173 5.62 5.94 12.48
CA PRO A 173 6.80 6.70 12.89
C PRO A 173 6.47 8.06 13.52
N TYR A 174 5.30 8.62 13.21
CA TYR A 174 4.89 9.96 13.65
C TYR A 174 4.02 9.93 14.91
N LEU A 175 3.55 8.77 15.35
CA LEU A 175 2.65 8.66 16.50
C LEU A 175 3.38 8.94 17.82
N GLY A 176 3.04 10.05 18.46
CA GLY A 176 3.57 10.46 19.77
C GLY A 176 4.68 11.50 19.71
N HIS A 177 5.03 12.00 18.52
CA HIS A 177 6.00 13.07 18.31
C HIS A 177 5.30 14.38 17.88
N GLY A 178 5.33 15.42 18.74
CA GLY A 178 4.94 16.79 18.39
C GLY A 178 3.44 17.15 18.48
N LYS A 179 3.10 18.39 18.08
CA LYS A 179 1.77 19.04 18.20
C LYS A 179 0.67 18.47 17.26
N GLN A 180 1.00 17.52 16.38
CA GLN A 180 0.04 16.96 15.43
C GLN A 180 -0.58 15.68 15.99
N ILE A 181 -1.85 15.76 16.36
CA ILE A 181 -2.69 14.58 16.60
C ILE A 181 -2.98 13.98 15.22
N ILE A 182 -2.24 12.96 14.83
CA ILE A 182 -2.55 12.19 13.63
C ILE A 182 -3.61 11.15 14.03
N ASN A 183 -4.84 11.35 13.57
CA ASN A 183 -5.89 10.34 13.71
C ASN A 183 -5.48 9.10 12.91
N ALA A 184 -5.05 8.06 13.62
CA ALA A 184 -4.58 6.80 13.06
C ALA A 184 -5.75 5.86 12.74
N THR A 185 -6.57 6.23 11.75
CA THR A 185 -7.69 5.40 11.28
C THR A 185 -7.54 5.09 9.79
N LEU A 186 -7.74 3.84 9.38
CA LEU A 186 -7.68 3.44 7.98
C LEU A 186 -8.68 4.18 7.09
N ALA A 187 -8.32 4.46 5.85
CA ALA A 187 -9.24 5.01 4.85
C ALA A 187 -10.38 4.04 4.47
N MET A 188 -10.16 2.73 4.58
CA MET A 188 -11.16 1.68 4.35
C MET A 188 -11.32 0.81 5.59
N ASN A 189 -12.56 0.54 6.02
CA ASN A 189 -12.81 -0.26 7.21
C ASN A 189 -12.65 -1.77 6.95
N ILE A 190 -12.16 -2.47 7.98
CA ILE A 190 -12.12 -3.92 8.07
C ILE A 190 -13.23 -4.35 9.02
N GLY A 191 -14.34 -4.86 8.47
CA GLY A 191 -15.45 -5.40 9.27
C GLY A 191 -16.09 -4.39 10.24
N GLY A 192 -16.11 -3.10 9.91
CA GLY A 192 -16.61 -2.02 10.75
C GLY A 192 -15.59 -1.45 11.73
N ARG A 193 -14.29 -1.72 11.52
CA ARG A 193 -13.20 -1.08 12.26
C ARG A 193 -12.19 -0.39 11.35
N ARG A 194 -11.78 0.81 11.78
CA ARG A 194 -10.75 1.64 11.13
C ARG A 194 -9.58 1.93 12.06
N ASP A 195 -9.83 1.96 13.37
CA ASP A 195 -8.82 2.23 14.38
C ASP A 195 -7.72 1.16 14.39
N LEU A 196 -6.47 1.60 14.33
CA LEU A 196 -5.32 0.72 14.50
C LEU A 196 -5.32 0.11 15.92
N LEU A 197 -4.76 -1.10 16.07
CA LEU A 197 -4.70 -1.86 17.34
C LEU A 197 -6.07 -2.29 17.92
N GLN A 198 -7.16 -2.14 17.17
CA GLN A 198 -8.51 -2.54 17.60
C GLN A 198 -9.14 -3.62 16.70
N LEU A 199 -8.36 -4.19 15.78
CA LEU A 199 -8.82 -5.29 14.96
C LEU A 199 -8.92 -6.57 15.78
N ARG A 200 -9.95 -7.37 15.55
CA ARG A 200 -10.23 -8.61 16.29
C ARG A 200 -10.82 -9.60 15.30
N ARG A 201 -10.82 -10.88 15.64
CA ARG A 201 -11.33 -11.95 14.78
C ARG A 201 -12.71 -11.64 14.17
N LYS A 202 -13.68 -11.18 14.98
CA LYS A 202 -15.04 -10.83 14.50
C LYS A 202 -15.05 -9.79 13.36
N HIS A 203 -14.06 -8.91 13.33
CA HIS A 203 -13.91 -7.91 12.27
C HIS A 203 -13.40 -8.56 10.99
N LEU A 204 -12.45 -9.50 11.08
CA LEU A 204 -11.99 -10.29 9.95
C LEU A 204 -13.09 -11.20 9.39
N GLU A 205 -13.88 -11.84 10.24
CA GLU A 205 -15.02 -12.66 9.84
C GLU A 205 -16.03 -11.84 9.03
N ARG A 206 -16.42 -10.67 9.55
CA ARG A 206 -17.31 -9.75 8.84
C ARG A 206 -16.68 -9.21 7.55
N PHE A 207 -15.38 -8.93 7.56
CA PHE A 207 -14.69 -8.46 6.37
C PHE A 207 -14.69 -9.52 5.27
N ALA A 208 -14.32 -10.77 5.59
CA ALA A 208 -14.37 -11.89 4.65
C ALA A 208 -15.77 -12.09 4.05
N GLN A 209 -16.82 -12.07 4.89
CA GLN A 209 -18.20 -12.15 4.44
C GLN A 209 -18.58 -11.03 3.47
N ARG A 210 -18.21 -9.78 3.79
CA ARG A 210 -18.44 -8.63 2.89
C ARG A 210 -17.69 -8.78 1.59
N MET A 211 -16.44 -9.25 1.63
CA MET A 211 -15.66 -9.48 0.42
C MET A 211 -16.12 -10.71 -0.35
N GLY A 212 -17.07 -11.52 0.15
CA GLY A 212 -17.52 -12.77 -0.44
C GLY A 212 -16.42 -13.84 -0.49
N LEU A 213 -15.51 -13.83 0.49
CA LEU A 213 -14.39 -14.77 0.60
C LEU A 213 -14.65 -15.78 1.72
N ASP A 214 -13.96 -16.91 1.65
CA ASP A 214 -13.93 -17.89 2.75
C ASP A 214 -13.33 -17.27 4.02
N VAL A 215 -14.05 -17.40 5.13
CA VAL A 215 -13.72 -16.75 6.40
C VAL A 215 -12.41 -17.27 6.96
N GLU A 216 -12.22 -18.59 7.00
CA GLU A 216 -11.01 -19.18 7.57
C GLU A 216 -9.79 -18.91 6.68
N SER A 217 -9.96 -18.87 5.35
CA SER A 217 -8.90 -18.46 4.42
C SER A 217 -8.42 -17.03 4.67
N VAL A 218 -9.32 -16.07 4.90
CA VAL A 218 -8.94 -14.68 5.18
C VAL A 218 -8.24 -14.57 6.53
N ILE A 219 -8.69 -15.31 7.54
CA ILE A 219 -8.07 -15.31 8.86
C ILE A 219 -6.69 -15.95 8.81
N LEU A 220 -6.55 -17.11 8.17
CA LEU A 220 -5.24 -17.76 7.97
C LEU A 220 -4.27 -16.86 7.19
N ARG A 221 -4.79 -16.14 6.19
CA ARG A 221 -4.00 -15.17 5.44
C ARG A 221 -3.55 -14.01 6.31
N PHE A 222 -4.43 -13.45 7.14
CA PHE A 222 -4.06 -12.42 8.11
C PHE A 222 -2.97 -12.89 9.07
N HIS A 223 -3.11 -14.10 9.64
CA HIS A 223 -2.08 -14.73 10.46
C HIS A 223 -0.73 -14.79 9.73
N THR A 224 -0.73 -15.27 8.49
CA THR A 224 0.49 -15.35 7.66
C THR A 224 1.16 -13.97 7.49
N LEU A 225 0.37 -12.92 7.30
CA LEU A 225 0.89 -11.57 7.15
C LEU A 225 1.45 -11.02 8.47
N VAL A 226 0.79 -11.31 9.60
CA VAL A 226 1.27 -10.96 10.95
C VAL A 226 2.60 -11.65 11.23
N ASP A 227 2.70 -12.96 10.99
CA ASP A 227 3.91 -13.75 11.25
C ASP A 227 5.11 -13.26 10.42
N ARG A 228 4.87 -12.79 9.21
CA ARG A 228 5.92 -12.24 8.33
C ARG A 228 6.36 -10.82 8.70
N LEU A 229 5.53 -10.08 9.43
CA LEU A 229 5.71 -8.63 9.60
C LEU A 229 7.04 -8.24 10.27
N PRO A 230 7.49 -8.88 11.38
CA PRO A 230 8.76 -8.50 12.02
C PRO A 230 9.97 -8.72 11.10
N GLU A 231 10.04 -9.89 10.46
CA GLU A 231 11.14 -10.22 9.54
C GLU A 231 11.11 -9.34 8.28
N ALA A 232 9.92 -9.06 7.73
CA ALA A 232 9.77 -8.14 6.60
C ALA A 232 10.26 -6.72 6.94
N PHE A 233 10.04 -6.28 8.18
CA PHE A 233 10.57 -5.01 8.67
C PHE A 233 12.10 -5.04 8.76
N ASP A 234 12.65 -6.00 9.51
CA ASP A 234 14.08 -6.05 9.80
C ASP A 234 14.91 -6.30 8.53
N SER A 235 14.48 -7.20 7.65
CA SER A 235 15.14 -7.48 6.36
C SER A 235 15.10 -6.31 5.37
N THR A 236 14.14 -5.38 5.52
CA THR A 236 14.04 -4.16 4.71
C THR A 236 14.88 -3.02 5.28
N VAL A 237 14.94 -2.90 6.60
CA VAL A 237 15.67 -1.83 7.29
C VAL A 237 17.17 -2.09 7.30
N GLN A 238 17.60 -3.34 7.48
CA GLN A 238 19.02 -3.69 7.58
C GLN A 238 19.87 -3.22 6.38
N PRO A 239 19.45 -3.45 5.11
CA PRO A 239 20.20 -2.95 3.95
C PRO A 239 20.12 -1.43 3.77
N ALA A 240 19.17 -0.75 4.42
CA ALA A 240 18.99 0.69 4.35
C ALA A 240 19.78 1.47 5.43
N HIS A 241 20.60 0.79 6.25
CA HIS A 241 21.35 1.37 7.36
C HIS A 241 22.10 2.66 6.99
N ASP A 242 22.85 2.66 5.90
CA ASP A 242 23.65 3.83 5.50
C ASP A 242 22.78 5.01 5.09
N VAL A 243 21.65 4.74 4.43
CA VAL A 243 20.66 5.77 4.08
C VAL A 243 20.06 6.34 5.37
N ILE A 244 19.63 5.49 6.30
CA ILE A 244 19.04 5.89 7.59
C ILE A 244 20.00 6.79 8.37
N ALA A 245 21.27 6.41 8.46
CA ALA A 245 22.31 7.22 9.11
C ALA A 245 22.51 8.56 8.39
N SER A 246 22.59 8.56 7.05
CA SER A 246 22.83 9.76 6.26
C SER A 246 21.73 10.82 6.36
N ILE A 247 20.47 10.40 6.56
CA ILE A 247 19.32 11.31 6.68
C ILE A 247 18.88 11.53 8.14
N GLY A 248 19.58 10.93 9.11
CA GLY A 248 19.24 11.04 10.53
C GLY A 248 17.90 10.38 10.92
N ALA A 249 17.49 9.30 10.25
CA ALA A 249 16.18 8.66 10.44
C ALA A 249 16.16 7.56 11.53
N GLN A 250 17.14 7.51 12.43
CA GLN A 250 17.22 6.43 13.43
C GLN A 250 16.01 6.42 14.37
N GLU A 251 15.68 7.56 14.98
CA GLU A 251 14.51 7.68 15.87
C GLU A 251 13.19 7.39 15.14
N PHE A 252 13.12 7.77 13.86
CA PHE A 252 11.99 7.46 12.99
C PHE A 252 11.81 5.95 12.81
N ILE A 253 12.90 5.23 12.50
CA ILE A 253 12.88 3.77 12.33
C ILE A 253 12.59 3.06 13.66
N ASP A 254 13.18 3.50 14.76
CA ASP A 254 12.92 2.94 16.09
C ASP A 254 11.45 3.11 16.50
N SER A 255 10.88 4.28 16.21
CA SER A 255 9.45 4.56 16.43
C SER A 255 8.57 3.68 15.55
N TYR A 256 8.94 3.49 14.29
CA TYR A 256 8.22 2.60 13.37
C TYR A 256 8.25 1.16 13.89
N ARG A 257 9.44 0.63 14.19
CA ARG A 257 9.64 -0.74 14.69
C ARG A 257 8.84 -1.00 15.96
N LYS A 258 8.88 -0.06 16.91
CA LYS A 258 8.10 -0.15 18.15
C LYS A 258 6.61 -0.34 17.87
N ARG A 259 6.03 0.41 16.94
CA ARG A 259 4.60 0.30 16.59
C ARG A 259 4.27 -0.96 15.81
N ILE A 260 5.16 -1.39 14.90
CA ILE A 260 5.03 -2.67 14.21
C ILE A 260 4.96 -3.82 15.23
N MET A 261 5.85 -3.83 16.22
CA MET A 261 5.82 -4.83 17.27
C MET A 261 4.54 -4.77 18.11
N MET A 262 4.04 -3.57 18.44
CA MET A 262 2.74 -3.43 19.13
C MET A 262 1.58 -4.02 18.31
N VAL A 263 1.56 -3.83 16.99
CA VAL A 263 0.55 -4.42 16.11
C VAL A 263 0.67 -5.94 16.07
N TYR A 264 1.90 -6.44 15.94
CA TYR A 264 2.19 -7.87 15.98
C TYR A 264 1.73 -8.50 17.30
N ASP A 265 2.11 -7.93 18.44
CA ASP A 265 1.76 -8.44 19.77
C ASP A 265 0.25 -8.40 20.02
N ASP A 266 -0.44 -7.30 19.65
CA ASP A 266 -1.90 -7.22 19.74
C ASP A 266 -2.55 -8.32 18.89
N ALA A 267 -2.13 -8.46 17.62
CA ALA A 267 -2.63 -9.49 16.72
C ALA A 267 -2.45 -10.90 17.30
N MET A 268 -1.24 -11.25 17.71
CA MET A 268 -0.91 -12.56 18.26
C MET A 268 -1.72 -12.87 19.52
N SER A 269 -1.95 -11.87 20.38
CA SER A 269 -2.67 -12.05 21.64
C SER A 269 -4.12 -12.53 21.44
N TRP A 270 -4.88 -11.88 20.54
CA TRP A 270 -6.28 -12.27 20.32
C TRP A 270 -6.43 -13.43 19.34
N MET A 271 -5.39 -13.72 18.56
CA MET A 271 -5.34 -14.93 17.71
C MET A 271 -5.09 -16.19 18.56
N ALA A 272 -4.27 -16.10 19.61
CA ALA A 272 -3.96 -17.21 20.52
C ALA A 272 -5.09 -17.56 21.50
N SER A 273 -6.01 -16.63 21.80
CA SER A 273 -7.07 -16.81 22.79
C SER A 273 -8.14 -17.85 22.42
N ARG A 274 -8.04 -18.52 21.27
CA ARG A 274 -8.97 -19.55 20.79
C ARG A 274 -8.73 -20.98 21.31
N LYS A 275 -7.90 -21.18 22.33
CA LYS A 275 -7.87 -22.47 23.07
C LYS A 275 -8.91 -22.58 24.19
N GLY A 276 -9.84 -21.64 24.35
CA GLY A 276 -10.97 -21.86 25.25
C GLY A 276 -11.95 -20.69 25.31
N GLN A 277 -13.09 -20.84 24.62
CA GLN A 277 -14.44 -20.49 25.08
C GLN A 277 -15.46 -20.95 24.04
#